data_AF-A0A0W8FIP5-F1
#
_entry.id   AF-A0A0W8FIP5-F1
#
_cell.length_a   1.000
_cell.length_b   1.000
_cell.length_c   1.000
_cell.angle_alpha   90.00
_cell.angle_beta   90.00
_cell.angle_gamma   90.00
#
_symmetry.space_group_name_H-M   'P 1'
#
loop_
_entity.id
_entity.type
_entity.pdbx_description
1 polymer ?
#
loop_
_entity_poly.entity_id
_entity_poly.type
_entity_poly.pdbx_seq_one_letter_code
_entity_poly.pdbx_strand_id
1 'polypeptide(L)'
;MTIARTDLILLLTVVAAGLACGCMEASSSPGAHLPGEGGIVDLGSDYVPPKYTLSEALLELDAYAAGDVLDAGDLYDTGNMTIRRMQGAGVDADGRAASWMLGVEQGDANMWLAYGAGGWRVIPWNAPFRGEAIVLEECMNPADLYALHRAPIGEMLERHGASQTDLALADGVYEVSVHAPAGFEVLAFSADTGGVIA
;
A
#
# COMPACT_ATOMS: atom_id res chain seq x y z
N MET A 1 -33.22 45.24 -29.01
CA MET A 1 -33.22 45.18 -30.49
C MET A 1 -31.85 45.68 -30.92
N THR A 2 -30.95 44.90 -31.50
CA THR A 2 -31.13 44.01 -32.66
C THR A 2 -30.16 42.81 -32.56
N ILE A 3 -30.66 41.66 -32.99
CA ILE A 3 -30.03 40.33 -33.03
C ILE A 3 -29.23 40.17 -34.34
N ALA A 4 -28.09 39.46 -34.23
CA ALA A 4 -27.39 38.63 -35.22
C ALA A 4 -26.89 39.23 -36.54
N ARG A 5 -25.70 38.76 -36.95
CA ARG A 5 -25.37 38.13 -38.26
C ARG A 5 -23.96 38.48 -38.74
N THR A 6 -22.99 37.68 -38.31
CA THR A 6 -21.78 37.32 -39.08
C THR A 6 -21.16 36.13 -38.36
N ASP A 7 -21.83 34.98 -38.35
CA ASP A 7 -21.66 33.95 -39.38
C ASP A 7 -20.15 33.71 -39.70
N LEU A 8 -19.57 32.64 -39.16
CA LEU A 8 -19.65 31.31 -39.79
C LEU A 8 -18.74 31.23 -41.03
N ILE A 9 -17.44 31.53 -40.89
CA ILE A 9 -16.44 31.31 -41.97
C ILE A 9 -15.12 30.74 -41.40
N LEU A 10 -15.18 29.75 -40.51
CA LEU A 10 -14.00 28.95 -40.21
C LEU A 10 -14.31 27.50 -39.83
N LEU A 11 -15.40 26.96 -40.40
CA LEU A 11 -15.86 25.59 -40.14
C LEU A 11 -16.20 24.82 -41.44
N LEU A 12 -15.61 25.19 -42.58
CA LEU A 12 -15.96 24.63 -43.88
C LEU A 12 -14.79 24.68 -44.89
N THR A 13 -13.84 23.76 -44.75
CA THR A 13 -12.89 23.26 -45.79
C THR A 13 -11.98 22.26 -45.07
N VAL A 14 -11.98 20.94 -45.25
CA VAL A 14 -12.13 20.12 -46.46
C VAL A 14 -12.68 18.75 -46.05
N VAL A 15 -13.96 18.51 -46.31
CA VAL A 15 -14.54 17.16 -46.41
C VAL A 15 -14.60 16.86 -47.90
N ALA A 16 -13.68 16.04 -48.42
CA ALA A 16 -13.82 15.40 -49.73
C ALA A 16 -12.71 14.37 -49.95
N ALA A 17 -13.04 13.08 -49.80
CA ALA A 17 -12.71 12.01 -50.76
C ALA A 17 -13.05 10.65 -50.14
N GLY A 18 -14.32 10.26 -50.27
CA GLY A 18 -14.72 8.87 -50.11
C GLY A 18 -14.63 8.11 -51.44
N LEU A 19 -14.62 6.79 -51.30
CA LEU A 19 -14.97 5.75 -52.27
C LEU A 19 -13.85 5.18 -53.16
N ALA A 20 -13.31 4.03 -52.73
CA ALA A 20 -13.18 2.85 -53.59
C ALA A 20 -13.19 1.57 -52.75
N CYS A 21 -14.18 0.71 -53.01
CA CYS A 21 -14.24 -0.69 -52.57
C CYS A 21 -13.06 -1.51 -53.12
N GLY A 22 -12.72 -2.60 -52.42
CA GLY A 22 -11.96 -3.69 -53.01
C GLY A 22 -11.64 -4.78 -51.98
N CYS A 23 -12.51 -5.78 -51.87
CA CYS A 23 -12.18 -7.05 -51.24
C CYS A 23 -10.97 -7.67 -51.96
N MET A 24 -9.99 -8.17 -51.21
CA MET A 24 -9.04 -9.13 -51.75
C MET A 24 -8.85 -10.25 -50.74
N GLU A 25 -9.40 -11.39 -51.10
CA GLU A 25 -9.24 -12.69 -50.47
C GLU A 25 -7.77 -13.13 -50.45
N ALA A 26 -7.53 -14.08 -49.55
CA ALA A 26 -6.26 -14.69 -49.24
C ALA A 26 -5.48 -15.17 -50.48
N SER A 27 -4.18 -14.83 -50.50
CA SER A 27 -3.17 -15.61 -51.18
C SER A 27 -2.27 -16.25 -50.12
N SER A 28 -2.51 -17.52 -49.84
CA SER A 28 -1.56 -18.38 -49.14
C SER A 28 -0.34 -18.61 -50.03
N SER A 29 0.84 -18.19 -49.59
CA SER A 29 2.12 -18.75 -50.04
C SER A 29 3.11 -18.82 -48.88
N PRO A 30 3.88 -19.92 -48.73
CA PRO A 30 4.57 -20.27 -47.51
C PRO A 30 6.00 -19.73 -47.49
N GLY A 31 6.45 -19.34 -46.29
CA GLY A 31 7.86 -19.33 -45.95
C GLY A 31 8.64 -18.09 -46.40
N ALA A 32 8.62 -17.06 -45.55
CA ALA A 32 9.84 -16.35 -45.20
C ALA A 32 9.65 -15.74 -43.81
N HIS A 33 10.54 -16.12 -42.91
CA HIS A 33 10.64 -15.65 -41.53
C HIS A 33 10.36 -14.15 -41.39
N LEU A 34 9.45 -13.81 -40.47
CA LEU A 34 9.67 -12.98 -39.28
C LEU A 34 8.32 -12.75 -38.57
N PRO A 35 8.04 -13.44 -37.45
CA PRO A 35 7.12 -12.90 -36.46
C PRO A 35 7.70 -13.09 -35.04
N GLY A 36 7.45 -12.24 -34.05
CA GLY A 36 6.47 -11.19 -33.95
C GLY A 36 6.42 -10.66 -32.52
N GLU A 37 5.29 -10.04 -32.22
CA GLU A 37 4.74 -9.84 -30.88
C GLU A 37 5.45 -8.79 -30.02
N GLY A 38 4.88 -7.58 -30.02
CA GLY A 38 4.95 -6.70 -28.86
C GLY A 38 4.23 -7.38 -27.69
N GLY A 39 4.90 -8.35 -27.08
CA GLY A 39 4.50 -8.95 -25.82
C GLY A 39 5.01 -8.09 -24.67
N ILE A 40 4.18 -7.97 -23.62
CA ILE A 40 4.68 -7.58 -22.30
C ILE A 40 5.70 -8.66 -21.92
N VAL A 41 6.98 -8.32 -21.95
CA VAL A 41 8.01 -9.18 -21.37
C VAL A 41 7.70 -9.22 -19.87
N ASP A 42 7.28 -10.39 -19.39
CA ASP A 42 7.15 -10.65 -17.97
C ASP A 42 8.55 -10.56 -17.37
N LEU A 43 8.84 -9.42 -16.75
CA LEU A 43 10.04 -9.27 -15.95
C LEU A 43 9.79 -10.10 -14.70
N GLY A 44 10.21 -11.36 -14.76
CA GLY A 44 10.22 -12.27 -13.62
C GLY A 44 10.76 -11.53 -12.41
N SER A 45 9.85 -11.07 -11.56
CA SER A 45 10.16 -10.24 -10.42
C SER A 45 10.55 -11.20 -9.30
N ASP A 46 11.77 -11.74 -9.38
CA ASP A 46 12.47 -12.35 -8.24
C ASP A 46 12.78 -11.31 -7.15
N TYR A 47 12.33 -10.07 -7.33
CA TYR A 47 12.38 -9.03 -6.31
C TYR A 47 11.48 -9.41 -5.13
N VAL A 48 12.13 -9.92 -4.09
CA VAL A 48 11.53 -10.03 -2.76
C VAL A 48 11.77 -8.69 -2.05
N PRO A 49 10.72 -7.90 -1.78
CA PRO A 49 10.90 -6.64 -1.05
C PRO A 49 11.49 -6.92 0.33
N PRO A 50 12.41 -6.06 0.82
CA PRO A 50 12.91 -6.19 2.17
C PRO A 50 11.77 -6.07 3.18
N LYS A 51 11.85 -6.85 4.26
CA LYS A 51 10.88 -6.82 5.36
C LYS A 51 11.54 -6.35 6.64
N TYR A 52 10.81 -5.57 7.42
CA TYR A 52 11.29 -4.89 8.62
C TYR A 52 10.38 -5.23 9.80
N THR A 53 10.96 -5.35 10.99
CA THR A 53 10.20 -5.32 12.24
C THR A 53 9.71 -3.90 12.52
N LEU A 54 8.66 -3.77 13.34
CA LEU A 54 8.22 -2.46 13.81
C LEU A 54 9.34 -1.74 14.59
N SER A 55 10.10 -2.47 15.40
CA SER A 55 11.22 -1.92 16.18
C SER A 55 12.33 -1.33 15.30
N GLU A 56 12.71 -2.00 14.20
CA GLU A 56 13.65 -1.44 13.22
C GLU A 56 13.11 -0.14 12.61
N ALA A 57 11.82 -0.11 12.24
CA ALA A 57 11.19 1.09 11.69
C ALA A 57 11.17 2.26 12.69
N LEU A 58 10.82 2.00 13.95
CA LEU A 58 10.79 3.02 15.00
C LEU A 58 12.19 3.55 15.33
N LEU A 59 13.21 2.69 15.35
CA LEU A 59 14.60 3.11 15.54
C LEU A 59 15.05 4.09 14.44
N GLU A 60 14.67 3.82 13.19
CA GLU A 60 14.93 4.73 12.07
C GLU A 60 14.08 6.02 12.16
N LEU A 61 12.89 5.97 12.77
CA LEU A 61 12.06 7.16 12.99
C LEU A 61 12.74 8.10 13.99
N ASP A 62 13.29 7.55 15.07
CA ASP A 62 14.03 8.31 16.07
C ASP A 62 15.26 8.99 15.45
N ALA A 63 16.01 8.27 14.61
CA ALA A 63 17.15 8.82 13.88
C ALA A 63 16.72 9.91 12.87
N TYR A 64 15.61 9.71 12.17
CA TYR A 64 15.03 10.71 11.27
C TYR A 64 14.65 11.99 12.03
N ALA A 65 14.04 11.85 13.21
CA ALA A 65 13.64 12.96 14.06
C ALA A 65 14.81 13.74 14.66
N ALA A 66 15.92 13.07 14.94
CA ALA A 66 17.14 13.70 15.45
C ALA A 66 17.86 14.58 14.40
N GLY A 67 17.41 14.55 13.13
CA GLY A 67 18.03 15.30 12.03
C GLY A 67 19.28 14.64 11.46
N ASP A 68 19.53 13.37 11.78
CA ASP A 68 20.68 12.61 11.28
C ASP A 68 20.52 12.19 9.81
N VAL A 69 19.30 12.32 9.25
CA VAL A 69 18.98 12.06 7.84
C VAL A 69 18.83 13.38 7.08
N LEU A 70 19.69 13.60 6.08
CA LEU A 70 19.96 14.87 5.37
C LEU A 70 18.82 15.47 4.52
N ASP A 71 17.55 15.12 4.76
CA ASP A 71 16.38 15.67 4.05
C ASP A 71 15.12 15.73 4.94
N ALA A 72 15.30 15.86 6.26
CA ALA A 72 14.25 15.81 7.29
C ALA A 72 13.37 17.07 7.39
N GLY A 73 13.16 17.79 6.27
CA GLY A 73 12.57 19.12 6.24
C GLY A 73 11.11 19.24 6.73
N ASP A 74 10.39 18.13 6.90
CA ASP A 74 8.92 18.17 7.08
C ASP A 74 8.35 17.27 8.21
N LEU A 75 9.17 16.50 8.96
CA LEU A 75 8.68 15.89 10.21
C LEU A 75 8.95 16.84 11.36
N TYR A 76 7.92 17.63 11.68
CA TYR A 76 7.83 18.36 12.92
C TYR A 76 8.13 17.41 14.09
N ASP A 77 9.02 17.80 15.01
CA ASP A 77 9.25 17.22 16.34
C ASP A 77 8.45 15.95 16.71
N THR A 78 9.05 14.76 16.55
CA THR A 78 8.40 13.48 16.92
C THR A 78 8.05 13.37 18.40
N GLY A 79 8.64 14.21 19.28
CA GLY A 79 8.37 14.21 20.71
C GLY A 79 6.95 14.64 21.08
N ASN A 80 6.19 15.21 20.14
CA ASN A 80 4.81 15.67 20.34
C ASN A 80 3.77 14.91 19.48
N MET A 81 4.13 13.73 18.95
CA MET A 81 3.22 12.91 18.16
C MET A 81 2.39 11.98 19.05
N THR A 82 1.09 11.90 18.77
CA THR A 82 0.19 10.89 19.34
C THR A 82 -0.12 9.85 18.28
N ILE A 83 0.30 8.61 18.51
CA ILE A 83 -0.04 7.50 17.62
C ILE A 83 -1.49 7.08 17.88
N ARG A 84 -2.28 6.99 16.83
CA ARG A 84 -3.70 6.59 16.86
C ARG A 84 -3.96 5.28 16.15
N ARG A 85 -3.11 4.93 15.18
CA ARG A 85 -3.17 3.70 14.41
C ARG A 85 -1.78 3.21 14.08
N MET A 86 -1.62 1.89 13.99
CA MET A 86 -0.47 1.26 13.37
C MET A 86 -0.93 0.22 12.35
N GLN A 87 -0.22 0.12 11.23
CA GLN A 87 -0.46 -0.91 10.21
C GLN A 87 0.86 -1.52 9.74
N GLY A 88 0.89 -2.83 9.57
CA GLY A 88 1.94 -3.56 8.88
C GLY A 88 1.37 -4.20 7.62
N ALA A 89 1.94 -3.92 6.46
CA ALA A 89 1.49 -4.51 5.20
C ALA A 89 2.41 -5.65 4.77
N GLY A 90 1.81 -6.76 4.32
CA GLY A 90 2.56 -7.94 3.85
C GLY A 90 3.46 -8.50 4.95
N VAL A 91 2.91 -8.71 6.14
CA VAL A 91 3.60 -9.26 7.30
C VAL A 91 3.83 -10.77 7.11
N ASP A 92 5.07 -11.21 7.28
CA ASP A 92 5.43 -12.64 7.27
C ASP A 92 5.19 -13.33 8.62
N ALA A 93 5.48 -14.64 8.67
CA ALA A 93 5.32 -15.47 9.85
C ALA A 93 6.23 -15.09 11.04
N ASP A 94 7.23 -14.24 10.82
CA ASP A 94 8.14 -13.73 11.85
C ASP A 94 7.77 -12.30 12.29
N GLY A 95 6.61 -11.78 11.84
CA GLY A 95 6.13 -10.46 12.20
C GLY A 95 6.87 -9.32 11.51
N ARG A 96 7.59 -9.58 10.41
CA ARG A 96 8.26 -8.55 9.61
C ARG A 96 7.35 -8.12 8.46
N ALA A 97 7.18 -6.81 8.29
CA ALA A 97 6.32 -6.24 7.26
C ALA A 97 7.13 -5.66 6.09
N ALA A 98 6.55 -5.69 4.88
CA ALA A 98 7.13 -4.99 3.73
C ALA A 98 7.08 -3.46 3.92
N SER A 99 6.10 -2.97 4.68
CA SER A 99 6.00 -1.58 5.12
C SER A 99 5.25 -1.46 6.43
N TRP A 100 5.62 -0.45 7.22
CA TRP A 100 4.88 -0.02 8.42
C TRP A 100 4.24 1.33 8.18
N MET A 101 3.07 1.57 8.75
CA MET A 101 2.41 2.87 8.75
C MET A 101 1.93 3.24 10.15
N LEU A 102 2.15 4.49 10.55
CA LEU A 102 1.66 5.06 11.81
C LEU A 102 0.72 6.22 11.49
N GLY A 103 -0.52 6.12 11.97
CA GLY A 103 -1.47 7.22 11.90
C GLY A 103 -1.25 8.10 13.11
N VAL A 104 -0.76 9.32 12.90
CA VAL A 104 -0.33 10.21 13.97
C VAL A 104 -1.09 11.53 13.96
N GLU A 105 -1.39 12.01 15.16
CA GLU A 105 -1.87 13.36 15.43
C GLU A 105 -0.75 14.21 16.00
N GLN A 106 -0.59 15.43 15.50
CA GLN A 106 0.39 16.38 15.98
C GLN A 106 -0.15 17.80 15.90
N GLY A 107 -0.48 18.37 17.06
CA GLY A 107 -1.25 19.62 17.11
C GLY A 107 -2.59 19.46 16.39
N ASP A 108 -2.85 20.30 15.40
CA ASP A 108 -4.08 20.26 14.58
C ASP A 108 -3.91 19.41 13.30
N ALA A 109 -2.73 18.85 13.05
CA ALA A 109 -2.44 18.07 11.86
C ALA A 109 -2.64 16.56 12.09
N ASN A 110 -3.19 15.88 11.08
CA ASN A 110 -3.22 14.44 10.99
C ASN A 110 -2.33 13.99 9.83
N MET A 111 -1.57 12.93 10.01
CA MET A 111 -0.73 12.37 8.95
C MET A 111 -0.51 10.89 9.12
N TRP A 112 -0.20 10.23 8.02
CA TRP A 112 0.39 8.90 8.03
C TRP A 112 1.90 9.03 7.88
N LEU A 113 2.64 8.39 8.77
CA LEU A 113 4.05 8.10 8.59
C LEU A 113 4.14 6.72 7.96
N ALA A 114 4.79 6.58 6.81
CA ALA A 114 4.97 5.27 6.17
C ALA A 114 6.46 4.96 6.02
N TYR A 115 6.85 3.78 6.49
CA TYR A 115 8.21 3.24 6.42
C TYR A 115 8.27 2.07 5.45
N GLY A 116 9.33 2.00 4.66
CA GLY A 116 9.61 0.88 3.76
C GLY A 116 11.01 1.01 3.16
N ALA A 117 11.23 0.42 1.98
CA ALA A 117 12.55 0.40 1.33
C ALA A 117 13.20 1.78 1.10
N GLY A 118 12.41 2.86 1.01
CA GLY A 118 12.91 4.23 0.86
C GLY A 118 13.04 5.01 2.16
N GLY A 119 12.88 4.37 3.33
CA GLY A 119 12.81 5.05 4.63
C GLY A 119 11.42 5.64 4.93
N TRP A 120 11.39 6.56 5.88
CA TRP A 120 10.16 7.24 6.30
C TRP A 120 9.70 8.30 5.29
N ARG A 121 8.39 8.38 5.11
CA ARG A 121 7.70 9.41 4.34
C ARG A 121 6.45 9.88 5.09
N VAL A 122 6.16 11.17 4.95
CA VAL A 122 4.94 11.78 5.50
C VAL A 122 3.86 11.84 4.43
N ILE A 123 2.65 11.45 4.79
CA ILE A 123 1.47 11.54 3.94
C ILE A 123 0.43 12.36 4.70
N PRO A 124 0.16 13.62 4.29
CA PRO A 124 -0.87 14.45 4.93
C PRO A 124 -2.23 13.75 4.90
N TRP A 125 -2.95 13.84 6.01
CA TRP A 125 -4.27 13.25 6.17
C TRP A 125 -5.24 14.32 6.66
N ASN A 126 -6.38 14.45 5.99
CA ASN A 126 -7.33 15.55 6.24
C ASN A 126 -8.50 15.17 7.14
N ALA A 127 -8.49 13.96 7.70
CA ALA A 127 -9.51 13.47 8.61
C ALA A 127 -8.88 13.12 9.96
N PRO A 128 -9.62 13.29 11.08
CA PRO A 128 -9.13 12.83 12.37
C PRO A 128 -9.00 11.32 12.38
N PHE A 129 -8.00 10.80 13.07
CA PHE A 129 -7.96 9.39 13.39
C PHE A 129 -9.02 9.07 14.45
N ARG A 130 -9.73 7.96 14.27
CA ARG A 130 -10.63 7.42 15.28
C ARG A 130 -9.87 6.41 16.12
N GLY A 131 -10.14 6.47 17.42
CA GLY A 131 -9.69 5.50 18.41
C GLY A 131 -8.87 6.13 19.53
N GLU A 132 -8.52 5.32 20.51
CA GLU A 132 -7.65 5.73 21.62
C GLU A 132 -6.21 5.96 21.17
N ALA A 133 -5.45 6.69 21.99
CA ALA A 133 -4.02 6.84 21.76
C ALA A 133 -3.32 5.51 22.02
N ILE A 134 -2.37 5.15 21.17
CA ILE A 134 -1.57 3.94 21.28
C ILE A 134 -0.23 4.30 21.92
N VAL A 135 0.06 3.69 23.05
CA VAL A 135 1.40 3.69 23.66
C VAL A 135 2.07 2.38 23.25
N LEU A 136 2.96 2.42 22.26
CA LEU A 136 3.51 1.22 21.64
C LEU A 136 4.35 0.38 22.62
N GLU A 137 4.94 1.01 23.62
CA GLU A 137 5.72 0.38 24.69
C GLU A 137 4.85 -0.45 25.65
N GLU A 138 3.55 -0.16 25.72
CA GLU A 138 2.57 -0.92 26.50
C GLU A 138 1.94 -2.07 25.68
N CYS A 139 2.18 -2.09 24.37
CA CYS A 139 1.69 -3.13 23.47
C CYS A 139 2.72 -4.26 23.31
N MET A 140 2.24 -5.49 23.15
CA MET A 140 3.03 -6.62 22.71
C MET A 140 3.64 -6.31 21.33
N ASN A 141 4.94 -6.55 21.17
CA ASN A 141 5.60 -6.35 19.89
C ASN A 141 4.97 -7.25 18.80
N PRO A 142 4.74 -6.76 17.56
CA PRO A 142 4.25 -7.59 16.47
C PRO A 142 5.03 -8.88 16.24
N ALA A 143 6.37 -8.89 16.36
CA ALA A 143 7.16 -10.11 16.21
C ALA A 143 6.81 -11.14 17.29
N ASP A 144 6.60 -10.70 18.53
CA ASP A 144 6.20 -11.57 19.65
C ASP A 144 4.76 -12.06 19.50
N LEU A 145 3.85 -11.21 19.01
CA LEU A 145 2.48 -11.60 18.69
C LEU A 145 2.44 -12.74 17.66
N TYR A 146 3.21 -12.60 16.57
CA TYR A 146 3.28 -13.63 15.52
C TYR A 146 3.97 -14.90 16.00
N ALA A 147 4.98 -14.79 16.87
CA ALA A 147 5.59 -15.94 17.51
C ALA A 147 4.61 -16.68 18.43
N LEU A 148 3.83 -15.95 19.24
CA LEU A 148 2.83 -16.50 20.15
C LEU A 148 1.70 -17.22 19.40
N HIS A 149 1.27 -16.64 18.27
CA HIS A 149 0.14 -17.13 17.47
C HIS A 149 0.55 -17.78 16.16
N ARG A 150 1.77 -18.33 16.10
CA ARG A 150 2.32 -18.96 14.90
C ARG A 150 1.39 -20.03 14.31
N ALA A 151 0.80 -20.88 15.16
CA ALA A 151 -0.11 -21.94 14.71
C ALA A 151 -1.41 -21.37 14.10
N PRO A 152 -2.24 -20.57 14.82
CA PRO A 152 -3.49 -20.07 14.25
C PRO A 152 -3.30 -19.16 13.04
N ILE A 153 -2.25 -18.32 13.02
CA ILE A 153 -1.91 -17.48 11.84
C ILE A 153 -1.46 -18.36 10.67
N GLY A 154 -0.63 -19.38 10.92
CA GLY A 154 -0.19 -20.34 9.90
C GLY A 154 -1.35 -21.11 9.28
N GLU A 155 -2.28 -21.62 10.10
CA GLU A 155 -3.47 -22.31 9.62
C GLU A 155 -4.37 -21.39 8.79
N MET A 156 -4.52 -20.12 9.17
CA MET A 156 -5.24 -19.13 8.37
C MET A 156 -4.56 -18.95 6.99
N LEU A 157 -3.24 -18.75 6.96
CA LEU A 157 -2.49 -18.63 5.72
C LEU A 157 -2.66 -19.85 4.80
N GLU A 158 -2.57 -21.06 5.36
CA GLU A 158 -2.77 -22.31 4.62
C GLU A 158 -4.17 -22.43 4.03
N ARG A 159 -5.22 -22.12 4.82
CA ARG A 159 -6.62 -22.16 4.35
C ARG A 159 -6.85 -21.26 3.14
N HIS A 160 -6.20 -20.10 3.10
CA HIS A 160 -6.37 -19.11 2.06
C HIS A 160 -5.33 -19.21 0.93
N GLY A 161 -4.36 -20.12 1.03
CA GLY A 161 -3.25 -20.23 0.08
C GLY A 161 -2.40 -18.95 0.02
N ALA A 162 -2.28 -18.24 1.14
CA ALA A 162 -1.54 -16.99 1.25
C ALA A 162 -0.17 -17.22 1.92
N SER A 163 0.79 -16.34 1.65
CA SER A 163 2.13 -16.36 2.26
C SER A 163 2.37 -15.22 3.24
N GLN A 164 1.42 -14.29 3.34
CA GLN A 164 1.53 -13.08 4.15
C GLN A 164 0.16 -12.60 4.60
N THR A 165 0.19 -11.78 5.64
CA THR A 165 -0.98 -11.16 6.26
C THR A 165 -0.84 -9.64 6.23
N ASP A 166 -1.88 -8.93 6.61
CA ASP A 166 -1.78 -7.54 7.03
C ASP A 166 -2.05 -7.48 8.54
N LEU A 167 -1.43 -6.51 9.22
CA LEU A 167 -1.63 -6.25 10.64
C LEU A 167 -2.17 -4.83 10.81
N ALA A 168 -3.20 -4.67 11.63
CA ALA A 168 -3.65 -3.37 12.11
C ALA A 168 -3.68 -3.35 13.65
N LEU A 169 -3.41 -2.18 14.22
CA LEU A 169 -3.60 -1.90 15.64
C LEU A 169 -4.41 -0.62 15.79
N ALA A 170 -5.53 -0.72 16.50
CA ALA A 170 -6.35 0.39 16.96
C ALA A 170 -7.13 -0.05 18.19
N ASP A 171 -7.47 0.89 19.08
CA ASP A 171 -8.35 0.64 20.23
C ASP A 171 -7.92 -0.56 21.11
N GLY A 172 -6.61 -0.75 21.27
CA GLY A 172 -6.04 -1.84 22.07
C GLY A 172 -6.20 -3.23 21.44
N VAL A 173 -6.52 -3.33 20.15
CA VAL A 173 -6.74 -4.60 19.44
C VAL A 173 -5.83 -4.70 18.22
N TYR A 174 -5.07 -5.79 18.15
CA TYR A 174 -4.44 -6.24 16.93
C TYR A 174 -5.43 -7.01 16.06
N GLU A 175 -5.56 -6.61 14.80
CA GLU A 175 -6.26 -7.38 13.78
C GLU A 175 -5.24 -7.91 12.77
N VAL A 176 -5.08 -9.23 12.69
CA VAL A 176 -4.29 -9.91 11.67
C VAL A 176 -5.25 -10.40 10.59
N SER A 177 -5.08 -9.95 9.35
CA SER A 177 -5.98 -10.31 8.26
C SER A 177 -5.25 -10.96 7.08
N VAL A 178 -5.99 -11.80 6.35
CA VAL A 178 -5.59 -12.29 5.04
C VAL A 178 -6.59 -11.84 3.99
N HIS A 179 -6.07 -11.26 2.91
CA HIS A 179 -6.83 -10.92 1.72
C HIS A 179 -6.32 -11.77 0.55
N ALA A 180 -7.07 -12.82 0.19
CA ALA A 180 -6.70 -13.73 -0.89
C ALA A 180 -7.88 -13.94 -1.85
N PRO A 181 -7.63 -14.44 -3.08
CA PRO A 181 -8.73 -14.83 -3.97
C PRO A 181 -9.67 -15.88 -3.35
N ALA A 182 -9.16 -16.69 -2.41
CA ALA A 182 -9.93 -17.70 -1.68
C ALA A 182 -10.87 -17.11 -0.63
N GLY A 183 -10.64 -15.86 -0.19
CA GLY A 183 -11.49 -15.20 0.79
C GLY A 183 -10.78 -14.15 1.64
N PHE A 184 -11.50 -13.74 2.69
CA PHE A 184 -11.04 -12.82 3.70
C PHE A 184 -11.27 -13.44 5.08
N GLU A 185 -10.27 -13.36 5.94
CA GLU A 185 -10.34 -13.82 7.33
C GLU A 185 -9.53 -12.86 8.22
N VAL A 186 -9.99 -12.70 9.46
CA VAL A 186 -9.37 -11.84 10.47
C VAL A 186 -9.27 -12.60 11.78
N LEU A 187 -8.12 -12.49 12.43
CA LEU A 187 -7.90 -12.90 13.81
C LEU A 187 -7.68 -11.63 14.66
N ALA A 188 -8.37 -11.54 15.79
CA ALA A 188 -8.27 -10.41 16.71
C ALA A 188 -7.53 -10.81 17.99
N PHE A 189 -6.62 -9.96 18.44
CA PHE A 189 -5.80 -10.18 19.64
C PHE A 189 -5.73 -8.91 20.48
N SER A 190 -5.68 -9.07 21.79
CA SER A 190 -5.45 -7.97 22.73
C SER A 190 -4.04 -7.42 22.55
N ALA A 191 -3.91 -6.10 22.46
CA ALA A 191 -2.62 -5.46 22.24
C ALA A 191 -1.69 -5.60 23.45
N ASP A 192 -2.22 -5.62 24.66
CA ASP A 192 -1.43 -5.67 25.91
C ASP A 192 -0.83 -7.06 26.20
N THR A 193 -1.59 -8.12 25.92
CA THR A 193 -1.31 -9.50 26.33
C THR A 193 -1.08 -10.43 25.15
N GLY A 194 -1.43 -10.00 23.93
CA GLY A 194 -1.54 -10.87 22.77
C GLY A 194 -2.67 -11.88 22.88
N GLY A 195 -3.53 -11.86 23.90
CA GLY A 195 -4.58 -12.87 24.06
C GLY A 195 -5.63 -12.81 22.93
N VAL A 196 -6.17 -13.96 22.51
CA VAL A 196 -7.23 -14.00 21.49
C VAL A 196 -8.48 -13.26 21.98
N ILE A 197 -9.05 -12.41 21.13
CA ILE A 197 -10.34 -11.76 21.33
C ILE A 197 -11.37 -12.48 20.46
N ALA A 198 -12.36 -13.10 21.10
CA ALA A 198 -13.43 -13.85 20.45
C ALA A 198 -14.60 -12.95 20.03
#